data_AF-W4MET4-F1
#
_entry.id   AF-W4MET4-F1
#
_cell.length_a   1.000
_cell.length_b   1.000
_cell.length_c   1.000
_cell.angle_alpha   90.00
_cell.angle_beta   90.00
_cell.angle_gamma   90.00
#
_symmetry.space_group_name_H-M   'P 1'
#
loop_
_entity.id
_entity.type
_entity.pdbx_description
1 polymer ?
#
loop_
_entity_poly.entity_id
_entity_poly.type
_entity_poly.pdbx_seq_one_letter_code
_entity_poly.pdbx_strand_id
1 'polypeptide(L)'
;MPITYVNAKEKTYYLHQGVTKTGKPKYHFAMKSEGNLADAIPEEYEIYENPNAQVFLCRIPPKLITDEERQVVEDGMRAYSDAKDYKIDVKGNTIAIYTADQDFDRLVNIACNPHASVEENEIRMRLIRESIHYSDILKFILEDDQHRTFMTQRYCFLGSIDDWIYIGKPDMLSSLVKKYVKHIDKESFYELM
;
A
#
# COMPACT_ATOMS: atom_id res chain seq x y z
N MET A 1 18.60 0.89 22.97
CA MET A 1 18.76 1.67 21.73
C MET A 1 17.38 2.10 21.28
N PRO A 2 17.17 3.32 20.78
CA PRO A 2 15.85 3.75 20.33
C PRO A 2 15.38 2.87 19.16
N ILE A 3 14.08 2.57 19.12
CA ILE A 3 13.47 1.88 17.98
C ILE A 3 13.45 2.82 16.78
N THR A 4 14.04 2.37 15.68
CA THR A 4 14.10 3.09 14.40
C THR A 4 13.55 2.23 13.27
N TYR A 5 13.10 2.89 12.20
CA TYR A 5 12.61 2.25 10.99
C TYR A 5 12.96 3.09 9.77
N VAL A 6 13.52 2.47 8.72
CA VAL A 6 13.77 3.13 7.43
C VAL A 6 12.68 2.68 6.47
N ASN A 7 11.85 3.61 6.02
CA ASN A 7 10.74 3.29 5.12
C ASN A 7 11.21 3.09 3.66
N ALA A 8 10.30 2.67 2.79
CA ALA A 8 10.56 2.47 1.37
C ALA A 8 10.95 3.76 0.61
N LYS A 9 10.73 4.93 1.21
CA LYS A 9 11.18 6.25 0.70
C LYS A 9 12.51 6.70 1.33
N GLU A 10 13.28 5.77 1.91
CA GLU A 10 14.60 5.99 2.52
C GLU A 10 14.61 6.99 3.70
N LYS A 11 13.46 7.27 4.30
CA LYS A 11 13.31 8.17 5.45
C LYS A 11 13.42 7.38 6.74
N THR A 12 14.26 7.86 7.65
CA THR A 12 14.43 7.27 8.98
C THR A 12 13.41 7.85 9.96
N TYR A 13 12.63 6.96 10.57
CA TYR A 13 11.67 7.28 11.62
C TYR A 13 12.15 6.71 12.95
N TYR A 14 11.80 7.41 14.03
CA TYR A 14 12.07 7.05 15.41
C TYR A 14 10.73 6.85 16.13
N LEU A 15 10.63 5.84 16.99
CA LEU A 15 9.43 5.61 17.79
C LEU A 15 9.44 6.52 19.01
N HIS A 16 8.48 7.44 19.07
CA HIS A 16 8.29 8.34 20.21
C HIS A 16 7.25 7.78 21.17
N GLN A 17 7.51 7.89 22.46
CA GLN A 17 6.59 7.55 23.53
C GLN A 17 6.14 8.82 24.26
N GLY A 18 4.84 8.94 24.48
CA GLY A 18 4.23 9.96 25.31
C GLY A 18 3.15 9.34 26.20
N VAL A 19 2.34 10.20 26.80
CA VAL A 19 1.24 9.81 27.67
C VAL A 19 -0.03 10.52 27.20
N THR A 20 -1.15 9.80 27.14
CA THR A 20 -2.46 10.40 26.86
C THR A 20 -2.94 11.24 28.06
N LYS A 21 -4.01 12.02 27.86
CA LYS A 21 -4.69 12.75 28.96
C LYS A 21 -5.14 11.83 30.11
N THR A 22 -5.31 10.54 29.85
CA THR A 22 -5.76 9.52 30.81
C THR A 22 -4.62 8.69 31.40
N GLY A 23 -3.36 9.07 31.18
CA GLY A 23 -2.20 8.38 31.75
C GLY A 23 -1.73 7.14 30.96
N LYS A 24 -2.37 6.80 29.84
CA LYS A 24 -1.98 5.63 29.04
C LYS A 24 -0.80 5.97 28.13
N PRO A 25 0.14 5.03 27.89
CA PRO A 25 1.18 5.24 26.88
C PRO A 25 0.59 5.55 25.51
N LYS A 26 1.17 6.53 24.81
CA LYS A 26 0.87 6.87 23.42
C LYS A 26 2.15 6.75 22.60
N TYR A 27 2.08 6.04 21.49
CA TYR A 27 3.21 5.87 20.58
C TYR A 27 2.93 6.52 19.23
N HIS A 28 3.98 7.03 18.57
CA HIS A 28 3.93 7.47 17.18
C HIS A 28 5.33 7.49 16.56
N PHE A 29 5.42 7.27 15.26
CA PHE A 29 6.67 7.45 14.52
C PHE A 29 6.83 8.90 14.06
N ALA A 30 8.04 9.44 14.19
CA ALA A 30 8.42 10.74 13.66
C ALA A 30 9.89 10.73 13.21
N MET A 31 10.26 11.60 12.27
CA MET A 31 11.65 11.69 11.78
C MET A 31 12.61 12.40 12.74
N LYS A 32 12.10 12.98 13.83
CA LYS A 32 12.92 13.63 14.85
C LYS A 32 13.66 12.58 15.69
N SER A 33 14.98 12.67 15.71
CA SER A 33 15.89 11.76 16.44
C SER A 33 16.06 12.07 17.93
N GLU A 34 15.38 13.10 18.44
CA GLU A 34 15.47 13.58 19.82
C GLU A 34 14.09 13.60 20.47
N GLY A 35 14.05 13.42 21.80
CA GLY A 35 12.83 13.47 22.58
C GLY A 35 12.71 12.24 23.48
N ASN A 36 11.47 11.88 23.85
CA ASN A 36 11.21 10.67 24.60
C ASN A 36 11.03 9.50 23.63
N LEU A 37 12.13 8.82 23.31
CA LEU A 37 12.15 7.71 22.37
C LEU A 37 11.91 6.39 23.10
N ALA A 38 11.09 5.53 22.51
CA ALA A 38 10.89 4.17 22.99
C ALA A 38 12.11 3.31 22.65
N ASP A 39 12.49 2.45 23.58
CA ASP A 39 13.57 1.46 23.44
C ASP A 39 13.07 0.04 23.16
N ALA A 40 11.74 -0.16 23.18
CA ALA A 40 11.09 -1.42 22.86
C ALA A 40 9.74 -1.20 22.15
N ILE A 41 9.35 -2.18 21.33
CA ILE A 41 7.99 -2.30 20.78
C ILE A 41 7.13 -3.03 21.84
N PRO A 42 5.93 -2.53 22.18
CA PRO A 42 5.02 -3.23 23.09
C PRO A 42 4.57 -4.61 22.54
N GLU A 43 4.35 -5.59 23.41
CA GLU A 43 4.12 -7.03 23.09
C GLU A 43 2.96 -7.31 22.11
N GLU A 44 1.97 -6.42 22.00
CA GLU A 44 0.81 -6.56 21.11
C GLU A 44 0.86 -5.68 19.85
N TYR A 45 2.02 -5.06 19.58
CA TYR A 45 2.17 -4.08 18.54
C TYR A 45 3.22 -4.50 17.51
N GLU A 46 3.04 -4.01 16.29
CA GLU A 46 3.99 -4.15 15.19
C GLU A 46 4.20 -2.82 14.48
N ILE A 47 5.32 -2.72 13.76
CA ILE A 47 5.58 -1.62 12.85
C ILE A 47 4.91 -1.96 11.53
N TYR A 48 4.03 -1.07 11.07
CA TYR A 48 3.37 -1.19 9.77
C TYR A 48 3.73 0.01 8.90
N GLU A 49 4.14 -0.25 7.66
CA GLU A 49 4.33 0.75 6.63
C GLU A 49 3.23 0.61 5.58
N ASN A 50 2.49 1.70 5.33
CA ASN A 50 1.44 1.67 4.30
C ASN A 50 2.04 1.78 2.88
N PRO A 51 1.23 1.56 1.81
CA PRO A 51 1.71 1.67 0.42
C PRO A 51 2.35 3.01 0.05
N ASN A 52 2.09 4.08 0.79
CA ASN A 52 2.67 5.41 0.58
C ASN A 52 3.87 5.72 1.49
N ALA A 53 4.44 4.68 2.11
CA ALA A 53 5.60 4.72 2.99
C ALA A 53 5.40 5.47 4.31
N GLN A 54 4.16 5.64 4.76
CA GLN A 54 3.88 6.17 6.09
C GLN A 54 3.99 5.05 7.12
N VAL A 55 4.76 5.32 8.18
CA VAL A 55 5.09 4.35 9.22
C VAL A 55 4.19 4.54 10.43
N PHE A 56 3.63 3.45 10.92
CA PHE A 56 2.74 3.40 12.07
C PHE A 56 3.20 2.34 13.06
N LEU A 57 2.87 2.57 14.33
CA LEU A 57 2.84 1.50 15.33
C LEU A 57 1.38 1.09 15.50
N CYS A 58 1.05 -0.12 15.06
CA CYS A 58 -0.30 -0.65 15.06
C CYS A 58 -0.39 -1.86 16.00
N ARG A 59 -1.59 -2.17 16.49
CA ARG A 59 -1.83 -3.45 17.15
C ARG A 59 -1.77 -4.56 16.11
N ILE A 60 -1.19 -5.70 16.47
CA ILE A 60 -1.16 -6.88 15.61
C ILE A 60 -2.61 -7.32 15.34
N PRO A 61 -3.10 -7.24 14.09
CA PRO A 61 -4.46 -7.62 13.76
C PRO A 61 -4.58 -9.16 13.66
N PRO A 62 -5.81 -9.72 13.79
CA PRO A 62 -6.04 -11.10 13.41
C PRO A 62 -5.68 -11.34 11.94
N LYS A 63 -4.96 -12.41 11.66
CA LYS A 63 -4.56 -12.80 10.30
C LYS A 63 -5.69 -13.57 9.62
N LEU A 64 -6.62 -12.85 8.98
CA LEU A 64 -7.77 -13.42 8.27
C LEU A 64 -7.45 -13.86 6.83
N ILE A 65 -6.55 -13.12 6.20
CA ILE A 65 -6.00 -13.43 4.88
C ILE A 65 -4.65 -14.12 5.08
N THR A 66 -4.47 -15.22 4.36
CA THR A 66 -3.25 -16.03 4.38
C THR A 66 -2.16 -15.44 3.50
N ASP A 67 -0.90 -15.83 3.73
CA ASP A 67 0.22 -15.37 2.89
C ASP A 67 0.09 -15.94 1.47
N GLU A 68 -0.44 -17.16 1.35
CA GLU A 68 -0.74 -17.82 0.09
C GLU A 68 -1.75 -17.05 -0.75
N GLU A 69 -2.80 -16.50 -0.13
CA GLU A 69 -3.79 -15.68 -0.84
C GLU A 69 -3.23 -14.34 -1.28
N ARG A 70 -2.42 -13.69 -0.45
CA ARG A 70 -1.67 -12.51 -0.88
C ARG A 70 -0.79 -12.86 -2.09
N GLN A 71 -0.13 -14.00 -2.05
CA GLN A 71 0.72 -14.49 -3.14
C GLN A 71 -0.07 -14.79 -4.42
N VAL A 72 -1.30 -15.30 -4.33
CA VAL A 72 -2.19 -15.48 -5.50
C VAL A 72 -2.45 -14.16 -6.22
N VAL A 73 -2.65 -13.07 -5.48
CA VAL A 73 -2.86 -11.74 -6.08
C VAL A 73 -1.55 -11.23 -6.71
N GLU A 74 -0.42 -11.40 -6.02
CA GLU A 74 0.91 -11.05 -6.53
C GLU A 74 1.23 -11.77 -7.86
N ASP A 75 1.03 -13.10 -7.91
CA ASP A 75 1.26 -13.91 -9.10
C ASP A 75 0.29 -13.53 -10.23
N GLY A 76 -0.96 -13.27 -9.90
CA GLY A 76 -1.96 -12.85 -10.87
C GLY A 76 -1.70 -11.47 -11.47
N MET A 77 -1.23 -10.51 -10.67
CA MET A 77 -0.79 -9.20 -11.17
C MET A 77 0.33 -9.37 -12.19
N ARG A 78 1.36 -10.17 -11.87
CA ARG A 78 2.47 -10.47 -12.80
C ARG A 78 2.02 -11.19 -14.07
N ALA A 79 1.06 -12.11 -13.96
CA ALA A 79 0.65 -12.96 -15.07
C ALA A 79 -0.35 -12.29 -16.03
N TYR A 80 -1.20 -11.39 -15.53
CA TYR A 80 -2.37 -10.93 -16.27
C TYR A 80 -2.49 -9.41 -16.39
N SER A 81 -1.80 -8.62 -15.56
CA SER A 81 -1.88 -7.16 -15.59
C SER A 81 -0.71 -6.54 -16.37
N ASP A 82 -0.97 -5.41 -17.03
CA ASP A 82 0.06 -4.59 -17.68
C ASP A 82 0.52 -3.42 -16.78
N ALA A 83 -0.02 -3.33 -15.56
CA ALA A 83 0.33 -2.29 -14.60
C ALA A 83 1.83 -2.33 -14.27
N LYS A 84 2.53 -1.23 -14.53
CA LYS A 84 3.99 -1.15 -14.37
C LYS A 84 4.43 -1.04 -12.93
N ASP A 85 3.68 -0.30 -12.12
CA ASP A 85 4.02 0.00 -10.74
C ASP A 85 2.77 -0.14 -9.87
N TYR A 86 2.80 -1.13 -8.98
CA TYR A 86 1.71 -1.45 -8.09
C TYR A 86 2.21 -1.93 -6.73
N LYS A 87 1.33 -1.85 -5.74
CA LYS A 87 1.55 -2.39 -4.40
C LYS A 87 0.34 -3.21 -3.98
N ILE A 88 0.59 -4.27 -3.22
CA ILE A 88 -0.45 -5.11 -2.64
C ILE A 88 -0.33 -5.04 -1.12
N ASP A 89 -1.42 -4.59 -0.50
CA ASP A 89 -1.53 -4.50 0.95
C ASP A 89 -2.69 -5.38 1.45
N VAL A 90 -2.53 -5.90 2.67
CA VAL A 90 -3.53 -6.74 3.33
C VAL A 90 -3.92 -6.08 4.64
N LYS A 91 -5.21 -5.78 4.78
CA LYS A 91 -5.75 -5.17 5.99
C LYS A 91 -7.04 -5.85 6.41
N GLY A 92 -7.00 -6.54 7.55
CA GLY A 92 -8.13 -7.32 8.04
C GLY A 92 -8.50 -8.42 7.05
N ASN A 93 -9.72 -8.36 6.52
CA ASN A 93 -10.26 -9.31 5.55
C ASN A 93 -10.09 -8.86 4.08
N THR A 94 -9.32 -7.80 3.83
CA THR A 94 -9.21 -7.18 2.49
C THR A 94 -7.79 -7.29 1.95
N ILE A 95 -7.68 -7.69 0.68
CA ILE A 95 -6.48 -7.54 -0.14
C ILE A 95 -6.73 -6.37 -1.09
N ALA A 96 -5.93 -5.32 -0.99
CA ALA A 96 -6.05 -4.11 -1.79
C ALA A 96 -4.87 -3.99 -2.76
N ILE A 97 -5.19 -3.68 -4.02
CA ILE A 97 -4.21 -3.38 -5.06
C ILE A 97 -4.19 -1.87 -5.26
N TYR A 98 -2.99 -1.32 -5.15
CA TYR A 98 -2.70 0.08 -5.40
C TYR A 98 -1.90 0.24 -6.68
N THR A 99 -2.19 1.26 -7.48
CA THR A 99 -1.35 1.68 -8.61
C THR A 99 -0.78 3.06 -8.39
N ALA A 100 0.36 3.34 -9.02
CA ALA A 100 0.97 4.66 -8.97
C ALA A 100 0.08 5.70 -9.68
N ASP A 101 -0.20 6.82 -9.01
CA ASP A 101 -0.98 7.93 -9.59
C ASP A 101 -0.19 8.67 -10.67
N GLN A 102 1.15 8.64 -10.57
CA GLN A 102 2.06 9.33 -11.46
C GLN A 102 2.79 8.34 -12.37
N ASP A 103 3.01 8.75 -13.62
CA ASP A 103 3.87 8.04 -14.57
C ASP A 103 5.34 8.29 -14.22
N PHE A 104 5.95 7.34 -13.51
CA PHE A 104 7.35 7.40 -13.08
C PHE A 104 8.30 7.59 -14.27
N ASP A 105 8.14 6.81 -15.34
CA ASP A 105 9.01 6.88 -16.52
C ASP A 105 8.97 8.27 -17.16
N ARG A 106 7.77 8.85 -17.26
CA ARG A 106 7.59 10.21 -17.78
C ARG A 106 8.23 11.26 -16.88
N LEU A 107 8.12 11.14 -15.56
CA LEU A 107 8.78 12.06 -14.62
C LEU A 107 10.30 11.97 -14.73
N VAL A 108 10.85 10.77 -14.85
CA VAL A 108 12.29 10.55 -15.07
C VAL A 108 12.74 11.24 -16.36
N ASN A 109 12.01 11.07 -17.45
CA ASN A 109 12.34 11.69 -18.75
C ASN A 109 12.30 13.22 -18.73
N ILE A 110 11.47 13.83 -17.89
CA ILE A 110 11.37 15.29 -17.76
C ILE A 110 12.47 15.84 -16.84
N ALA A 111 12.72 15.17 -15.72
CA ALA A 111 13.57 15.71 -14.66
C ALA A 111 15.05 15.34 -14.84
N CYS A 112 15.37 14.12 -15.27
CA CYS A 112 16.75 13.67 -15.43
C CYS A 112 17.38 14.23 -16.70
N ASN A 113 18.65 14.63 -16.60
CA ASN A 113 19.38 15.25 -17.71
C ASN A 113 20.62 14.41 -18.05
N PRO A 114 20.76 13.91 -19.30
CA PRO A 114 21.94 13.16 -19.73
C PRO A 114 23.27 13.91 -19.58
N HIS A 115 23.23 15.25 -19.54
CA HIS A 115 24.40 16.11 -19.38
C HIS A 115 24.72 16.50 -17.93
N ALA A 116 23.87 16.14 -16.97
CA ALA A 116 24.14 16.36 -15.56
C ALA A 116 25.09 15.29 -15.00
N SER A 117 25.73 15.58 -13.88
CA SER A 117 26.51 14.60 -13.14
C SER A 117 25.65 13.44 -12.63
N VAL A 118 26.31 12.32 -12.31
CA VAL A 118 25.64 11.14 -11.73
C VAL A 118 24.95 11.51 -10.41
N GLU A 119 25.63 12.24 -9.53
CA GLU A 119 25.11 12.66 -8.22
C GLU A 119 23.85 13.54 -8.37
N GLU A 120 23.85 14.49 -9.32
CA GLU A 120 22.67 15.32 -9.57
C GLU A 120 21.48 14.49 -10.05
N ASN A 121 21.69 13.52 -10.93
CA ASN A 121 20.63 12.64 -11.39
C ASN A 121 20.18 11.67 -10.29
N GLU A 122 21.05 11.20 -9.41
CA GLU A 122 20.68 10.40 -8.23
C GLU A 122 19.78 11.19 -7.27
N ILE A 123 20.10 12.46 -7.00
CA ILE A 123 19.26 13.35 -6.18
C ILE A 123 17.88 13.51 -6.83
N ARG A 124 17.81 13.76 -8.14
CA ARG A 124 16.54 13.87 -8.87
C ARG A 124 15.74 12.58 -8.82
N MET A 125 16.38 11.43 -9.04
CA MET A 125 15.73 10.12 -8.96
C MET A 125 15.13 9.87 -7.57
N ARG A 126 15.84 10.25 -6.50
CA ARG A 126 15.30 10.16 -5.13
C ARG A 126 14.07 11.04 -4.96
N LEU A 127 14.12 12.30 -5.40
CA LEU A 127 12.98 13.23 -5.31
C LEU A 127 11.76 12.73 -6.10
N ILE A 128 11.96 12.11 -7.27
CA ILE A 128 10.87 11.51 -8.05
C ILE A 128 10.26 10.33 -7.29
N ARG A 129 11.08 9.39 -6.77
CA ARG A 129 10.57 8.27 -5.97
C ARG A 129 9.79 8.73 -4.74
N GLU A 130 10.24 9.81 -4.11
CA GLU A 130 9.53 10.41 -2.97
C GLU A 130 8.18 11.02 -3.35
N SER A 131 8.01 11.49 -4.58
CA SER A 131 6.78 12.12 -5.07
C SER A 131 5.74 11.15 -5.62
N ILE A 132 6.10 9.88 -5.86
CA ILE A 132 5.13 8.86 -6.26
C ILE A 132 4.18 8.57 -5.10
N HIS A 133 2.88 8.63 -5.43
CA HIS A 133 1.77 8.26 -4.59
C HIS A 133 1.00 7.11 -5.22
N TYR A 134 0.39 6.32 -4.37
CA TYR A 134 -0.35 5.13 -4.74
C TYR A 134 -1.77 5.24 -4.22
N SER A 135 -2.75 5.05 -5.11
CA SER A 135 -4.17 4.97 -4.78
C SER A 135 -4.65 3.53 -4.88
N ASP A 136 -5.50 3.09 -3.96
CA ASP A 136 -6.14 1.77 -4.06
C ASP A 136 -7.20 1.82 -5.15
N ILE A 137 -7.10 0.90 -6.10
CA ILE A 137 -7.99 0.87 -7.25
C ILE A 137 -8.91 -0.35 -7.26
N LEU A 138 -8.45 -1.48 -6.70
CA LEU A 138 -9.15 -2.76 -6.72
C LEU A 138 -8.98 -3.46 -5.37
N LYS A 139 -10.04 -4.07 -4.86
CA LYS A 139 -10.04 -4.81 -3.60
C LYS A 139 -10.69 -6.18 -3.77
N PHE A 140 -10.10 -7.17 -3.12
CA PHE A 140 -10.72 -8.47 -2.86
C PHE A 140 -11.00 -8.58 -1.37
N ILE A 141 -12.26 -8.78 -1.01
CA ILE A 141 -12.74 -8.76 0.37
C ILE A 141 -13.24 -10.17 0.70
N LEU A 142 -12.62 -10.84 1.66
CA LEU A 142 -13.09 -12.13 2.17
C LEU A 142 -14.46 -11.92 2.81
N GLU A 143 -15.46 -12.59 2.25
CA GLU A 143 -16.87 -12.51 2.66
C GLU A 143 -17.26 -13.74 3.50
N ASP A 144 -16.80 -14.93 3.12
CA ASP A 144 -17.07 -16.18 3.82
C ASP A 144 -15.77 -16.93 4.11
N ASP A 145 -15.41 -17.04 5.38
CA ASP A 145 -14.21 -17.73 5.84
C ASP A 145 -14.33 -19.27 5.74
N GLN A 146 -15.54 -19.82 5.84
CA GLN A 146 -15.76 -21.27 5.76
C GLN A 146 -15.60 -21.78 4.32
N HIS A 147 -16.14 -21.01 3.36
CA HIS A 147 -16.09 -21.37 1.94
C HIS A 147 -14.94 -20.68 1.18
N ARG A 148 -14.19 -19.78 1.85
CA ARG A 148 -13.13 -18.92 1.28
C ARG A 148 -13.57 -18.21 0.00
N THR A 149 -14.74 -17.58 0.04
CA THR A 149 -15.25 -16.76 -1.07
C THR A 149 -14.98 -15.29 -0.84
N PHE A 150 -14.67 -14.60 -1.94
CA PHE A 150 -14.28 -13.20 -1.94
C PHE A 150 -15.24 -12.38 -2.79
N MET A 151 -15.53 -11.17 -2.34
CA MET A 151 -16.16 -10.12 -3.14
C MET A 151 -15.09 -9.25 -3.79
N THR A 152 -15.39 -8.67 -4.94
CA THR A 152 -14.49 -7.72 -5.62
C THR A 152 -15.11 -6.33 -5.60
N GLN A 153 -14.30 -5.32 -5.28
CA GLN A 153 -14.66 -3.93 -5.48
C GLN A 153 -13.62 -3.22 -6.35
N ARG A 154 -14.08 -2.23 -7.12
CA ARG A 154 -13.20 -1.24 -7.74
C ARG A 154 -13.53 0.16 -7.25
N TYR A 155 -12.56 1.06 -7.31
CA TYR A 155 -12.79 2.47 -7.04
C TYR A 155 -13.52 3.14 -8.21
N CYS A 156 -14.46 4.04 -7.91
CA CYS A 156 -15.17 4.85 -8.87
C CYS A 156 -14.67 6.30 -8.80
N PHE A 157 -14.14 6.81 -9.92
CA PHE A 157 -13.56 8.16 -10.02
C PHE A 157 -14.56 9.21 -10.57
N LEU A 158 -15.85 8.86 -10.67
CA LEU A 158 -16.86 9.80 -11.12
C LEU A 158 -17.13 10.78 -9.98
N GLY A 159 -16.89 12.08 -10.17
CA GLY A 159 -16.98 13.08 -9.09
C GLY A 159 -18.34 13.19 -8.37
N SER A 160 -19.39 12.52 -8.84
CA SER A 160 -20.68 12.37 -8.13
C SER A 160 -20.74 11.15 -7.19
N ILE A 161 -19.83 10.18 -7.34
CA ILE A 161 -19.70 8.94 -6.57
C ILE A 161 -18.19 8.66 -6.42
N ASP A 162 -17.58 9.25 -5.39
CA ASP A 162 -16.19 9.03 -5.02
C ASP A 162 -16.13 7.89 -3.99
N ASP A 163 -16.50 6.69 -4.43
CA ASP A 163 -16.70 5.53 -3.55
C ASP A 163 -16.39 4.20 -4.25
N TRP A 164 -16.36 3.13 -3.45
CA TRP A 164 -16.15 1.76 -3.89
C TRP A 164 -17.43 1.15 -4.44
N ILE A 165 -17.31 0.49 -5.59
CA ILE A 165 -18.42 -0.27 -6.18
C ILE A 165 -18.08 -1.76 -6.21
N TYR A 166 -19.02 -2.59 -5.79
CA TYR A 166 -18.92 -4.03 -5.98
C TYR A 166 -19.04 -4.36 -7.46
N ILE A 167 -18.22 -5.31 -7.92
CA ILE A 167 -18.25 -5.79 -9.30
C ILE A 167 -18.39 -7.30 -9.35
N GLY A 168 -19.28 -7.79 -10.22
CA GLY A 168 -19.56 -9.21 -10.39
C GLY A 168 -20.17 -9.92 -9.17
N LYS A 169 -19.80 -11.19 -8.99
CA LYS A 169 -20.35 -12.09 -7.96
C LYS A 169 -19.21 -12.65 -7.11
N PRO A 170 -19.50 -13.08 -5.87
CA PRO A 170 -18.50 -13.73 -5.04
C PRO A 170 -17.99 -15.02 -5.70
N ASP A 171 -16.70 -15.27 -5.57
CA ASP A 171 -16.01 -16.43 -6.15
C ASP A 171 -14.70 -16.71 -5.38
N MET A 172 -13.96 -17.75 -5.78
CA MET A 172 -12.60 -18.00 -5.34
C MET A 172 -11.67 -16.86 -5.76
N LEU A 173 -10.74 -16.49 -4.87
CA LEU A 173 -9.78 -15.41 -5.11
C LEU A 173 -9.05 -15.54 -6.45
N SER A 174 -8.53 -16.73 -6.78
CA SER A 174 -7.81 -16.97 -8.04
C SER A 174 -8.64 -16.69 -9.29
N SER A 175 -9.95 -17.00 -9.25
CA SER A 175 -10.89 -16.75 -10.34
C SER A 175 -11.10 -15.25 -10.53
N LEU A 176 -11.32 -14.53 -9.43
CA LEU A 176 -11.52 -13.07 -9.43
C LEU A 176 -10.26 -12.35 -9.89
N VAL A 177 -9.09 -12.74 -9.39
CA VAL A 177 -7.80 -12.18 -9.78
C VAL A 177 -7.61 -12.30 -11.29
N LYS A 178 -7.70 -13.50 -11.85
CA LYS A 178 -7.56 -13.74 -13.30
C LYS A 178 -8.58 -12.94 -14.13
N LYS A 179 -9.79 -12.75 -13.59
CA LYS A 179 -10.85 -12.02 -14.26
C LYS A 179 -10.61 -10.53 -14.28
N TYR A 180 -10.20 -9.93 -13.16
CA TYR A 180 -10.26 -8.48 -12.97
C TYR A 180 -8.93 -7.76 -13.11
N VAL A 181 -7.80 -8.34 -12.68
CA VAL A 181 -6.52 -7.60 -12.66
C VAL A 181 -6.00 -7.21 -14.05
N LYS A 182 -6.41 -7.94 -15.09
CA LYS A 182 -6.08 -7.64 -16.49
C LYS A 182 -6.65 -6.32 -17.01
N HIS A 183 -7.64 -5.77 -16.30
CA HIS A 183 -8.30 -4.52 -16.66
C HIS A 183 -7.64 -3.29 -16.01
N ILE A 184 -6.79 -3.48 -15.00
CA ILE A 184 -6.08 -2.39 -14.32
C ILE A 184 -5.29 -1.56 -15.35
N ASP A 185 -5.32 -0.23 -15.18
CA ASP A 185 -4.73 0.78 -16.07
C ASP A 185 -5.25 0.75 -17.52
N LYS A 186 -6.45 0.19 -17.76
CA LYS A 186 -7.11 0.18 -19.07
C LYS A 186 -8.51 0.78 -18.99
N GLU A 187 -8.97 1.35 -20.09
CA GLU A 187 -10.34 1.91 -20.20
C GLU A 187 -11.44 0.92 -19.78
N SER A 188 -11.26 -0.36 -20.12
CA SER A 188 -12.18 -1.44 -19.73
C SER A 188 -12.37 -1.60 -18.21
N PHE A 189 -11.48 -1.05 -17.38
CA PHE A 189 -11.65 -1.02 -15.92
C PHE A 189 -12.92 -0.28 -15.49
N TYR A 190 -13.19 0.85 -16.15
CA TYR A 190 -14.30 1.74 -15.80
C TYR A 190 -15.65 1.19 -16.25
N GLU A 191 -15.66 0.17 -17.11
CA GLU A 191 -16.84 -0.53 -17.60
C GLU A 191 -17.24 -1.72 -16.71
N LEU A 192 -16.41 -2.11 -15.73
CA LEU A 192 -16.68 -3.23 -14.85
C LEU A 192 -17.88 -2.95 -13.93
N MET A 193 -18.83 -3.88 -13.89
CA MET A 193 -20.03 -3.91 -13.05
C MET A 193 -20.20 -5.27 -12.39
#